data_AF-A0A915L8Z1-F1
#
_entry.id   AF-A0A915L8Z1-F1
#
_cell.length_a   1.000
_cell.length_b   1.000
_cell.length_c   1.000
_cell.angle_alpha   90.00
_cell.angle_beta   90.00
_cell.angle_gamma   90.00
#
_symmetry.space_group_name_H-M   'P 1'
#
loop_
_entity.id
_entity.type
_entity.pdbx_description
1 polymer ?
#
loop_
_entity_poly.entity_id
_entity_poly.type
_entity_poly.pdbx_seq_one_letter_code
_entity_poly.pdbx_strand_id
1 'polypeptide(L)' 'MEKGLRECCRSVRIGKILIDKDREANQSRVVYAKLVPDIAQRKVLLMYPIMS' A
#
# COMPACT_ATOMS: atom_id res chain seq x y z
N MET A 1 -8.52 7.14 -2.15
CA MET A 1 -8.19 6.77 -0.75
C MET A 1 -7.09 7.67 -0.18
N GLU A 2 -5.93 7.82 -0.85
CA GLU A 2 -4.81 8.67 -0.35
C GLU A 2 -5.22 10.12 -0.04
N LYS A 3 -6.00 10.78 -0.92
CA LYS A 3 -6.44 12.16 -0.70
C LYS A 3 -7.24 12.32 0.61
N GLY A 4 -8.28 11.51 0.80
CA GLY A 4 -9.10 11.56 2.01
C GLY A 4 -8.28 11.27 3.28
N LEU A 5 -7.33 10.32 3.22
CA LEU A 5 -6.47 10.03 4.36
C LEU A 5 -5.54 11.21 4.70
N ARG A 6 -5.02 11.94 3.70
CA ARG A 6 -4.22 13.14 3.93
C ARG A 6 -5.05 14.29 4.53
N GLU A 7 -6.31 14.41 4.15
CA GLU A 7 -7.23 15.42 4.68
C GLU A 7 -7.60 15.14 6.15
N CYS A 8 -7.81 13.87 6.52
CA CYS A 8 -8.13 13.48 7.89
C CYS A 8 -6.89 13.35 8.81
N CYS A 9 -5.74 12.96 8.26
CA CYS A 9 -4.53 12.65 9.03
C CYS A 9 -3.30 13.37 8.46
N ARG A 10 -3.03 14.58 8.94
CA ARG A 10 -1.96 15.46 8.41
C ARG A 10 -0.53 14.89 8.49
N SER A 11 -0.26 13.99 9.44
CA SER A 11 1.07 13.41 9.67
C SER A 11 1.23 11.98 9.15
N VAL A 12 0.26 11.48 8.37
CA VAL A 12 0.35 10.14 7.81
C VAL A 12 1.46 10.07 6.77
N ARG A 13 2.30 9.04 6.86
CA ARG A 13 3.29 8.73 5.83
C ARG A 13 2.73 7.65 4.92
N ILE A 14 2.87 7.82 3.61
CA ILE A 14 2.26 6.93 2.62
C ILE A 14 3.36 6.17 1.89
N GLY A 15 3.40 4.85 2.12
CA GLY A 15 4.14 3.91 1.29
C GLY A 15 3.29 3.48 0.09
N LYS A 16 3.95 3.11 -1.01
CA LYS A 16 3.30 2.59 -2.21
C LYS A 16 3.88 1.22 -2.56
N ILE A 17 2.99 0.28 -2.86
CA ILE A 17 3.34 -1.04 -3.37
C ILE A 17 2.54 -1.23 -4.65
N LEU A 18 3.23 -1.54 -5.74
CA LEU A 18 2.61 -1.96 -6.99
C LEU A 18 2.75 -3.47 -7.07
N ILE A 19 1.61 -4.14 -7.22
CA ILE A 19 1.51 -5.58 -7.36
C ILE A 19 1.03 -5.84 -8.78
N ASP A 20 1.73 -6.71 -9.47
CA ASP A 20 1.31 -7.28 -10.74
C ASP A 20 0.66 -8.63 -10.46
N LYS A 21 -0.61 -8.76 -10.84
CA LYS A 21 -1.41 -9.98 -10.64
C LYS A 21 -1.49 -10.71 -11.97
N ASP A 22 -0.82 -11.85 -12.06
CA ASP A 22 -0.99 -12.76 -13.19
C ASP A 22 -2.35 -13.44 -13.08
N ARG A 23 -3.21 -13.23 -14.09
CA ARG A 23 -4.57 -13.77 -14.14
C ARG A 23 -4.59 -15.27 -14.45
N GLU A 24 -3.54 -15.81 -15.06
CA GLU A 24 -3.48 -17.22 -15.46
C GLU A 24 -2.82 -18.06 -14.38
N ALA A 25 -1.72 -17.58 -13.79
CA ALA A 25 -0.98 -18.31 -12.77
C ALA A 25 -1.53 -18.13 -11.33
N ASN A 26 -2.51 -17.23 -11.14
CA ASN A 26 -2.99 -16.78 -9.82
C ASN A 26 -1.84 -16.34 -8.88
N GLN A 27 -0.73 -15.89 -9.46
CA GLN A 27 0.44 -15.42 -8.74
C GLN A 27 0.44 -13.90 -8.70
N SER A 28 0.73 -13.36 -7.52
CA SER A 28 0.89 -11.92 -7.32
C SER A 28 2.35 -11.63 -7.05
N ARG A 29 2.97 -10.76 -7.84
CA ARG A 29 4.36 -10.34 -7.65
C ARG A 29 4.45 -8.85 -7.34
N VAL A 30 5.36 -8.48 -6.46
CA VAL A 30 5.65 -7.07 -6.18
C VAL A 30 6.59 -6.56 -7.28
N VAL A 31 6.14 -5.57 -8.05
CA VAL A 31 6.94 -4.94 -9.11
C VAL A 31 7.55 -3.61 -8.67
N TYR A 32 6.99 -2.98 -7.63
CA TYR A 32 7.53 -1.77 -7.04
C TYR A 32 7.13 -1.67 -5.58
N ALA A 33 8.08 -1.29 -4.72
CA ALA A 33 7.81 -0.95 -3.33
C ALA A 33 8.62 0.27 -2.92
N LYS A 34 7.93 1.33 -2.51
CA LYS A 34 8.52 2.49 -1.84
C LYS A 34 7.85 2.63 -0.48
N LEU A 35 8.53 2.10 0.52
CA LEU A 35 8.10 2.15 1.90
C LEU A 35 8.85 3.25 2.65
N VAL A 36 8.30 3.65 3.79
CA VAL A 36 9.02 4.53 4.71
C VAL A 36 10.14 3.75 5.43
N PRO A 37 11.32 4.35 5.65
CA PRO A 37 12.49 3.65 6.21
C PRO A 37 12.25 2.97 7.57
N ASP A 38 11.32 3.49 8.37
CA ASP A 38 11.00 3.05 9.72
C ASP A 38 9.66 2.29 9.81
N ILE A 39 9.18 1.70 8.71
CA ILE A 39 7.87 1.03 8.66
C ILE A 39 7.73 -0.10 9.68
N ALA A 40 8.81 -0.83 9.98
CA ALA A 40 8.81 -1.94 10.93
C ALA A 40 8.47 -1.53 12.38
N GLN A 41 8.62 -0.24 12.71
CA GLN A 41 8.35 0.32 14.03
C GLN A 41 6.99 1.04 14.09
N ARG A 42 6.19 1.00 13.02
CA ARG A 42 4.94 1.77 12.87
C ARG A 42 3.73 0.87 12.76
N LYS A 43 2.57 1.38 13.18
CA LYS A 43 1.28 0.78 12.83
C LYS A 43 0.99 1.06 11.36
N VAL A 44 0.62 0.01 10.62
CA VAL A 44 0.38 0.08 9.17
C VAL A 44 -1.11 -0.07 8.90
N LEU A 45 -1.68 0.89 8.16
CA LEU A 45 -3.01 0.80 7.59
C LEU A 45 -2.88 0.40 6.11
N LEU A 46 -3.17 -0.86 5.79
CA LEU A 46 -3.17 -1.34 4.41
C LEU A 46 -4.44 -0.86 3.69
N MET A 47 -4.29 -0.06 2.64
CA MET A 47 -5.40 0.38 1.79
C MET A 47 -5.44 -0.42 0.50
N TYR A 48 -6.47 -1.24 0.31
CA TYR A 48 -6.74 -1.97 -0.93
C TYR A 48 -8.25 -1.96 -1.18
N PRO A 49 -8.73 -1.33 -2.27
CA PRO A 49 -10.16 -1.00 -2.43
C PRO A 49 -11.07 -2.20 -2.70
N ILE A 50 -10.51 -3.33 -3.13
CA ILE A 50 -11.27 -4.54 -3.49
C ILE A 50 -10.58 -5.74 -2.85
N MET A 51 -11.22 -6.46 -1.94
CA MET A 51 -10.75 -7.79 -1.55
C MET A 51 -11.58 -8.83 -2.31
N SER A 52 -11.03 -9.30 -3.42
CA SER A 52 -11.57 -10.39 -4.23
C SER A 52 -10.69 -11.62 -4.08
#